data_AF-A0A8C5JTW6-F1
#
_entry.id   AF-A0A8C5JTW6-F1
#
_cell.length_a   1.000
_cell.length_b   1.000
_cell.length_c   1.000
_cell.angle_alpha   90.00
_cell.angle_beta   90.00
_cell.angle_gamma   90.00
#
_symmetry.space_group_name_H-M   'P 1'
#
loop_
_entity.id
_entity.type
_entity.pdbx_description
1 polymer ?
#
loop_
_entity_poly.entity_id
_entity_poly.type
_entity_poly.pdbx_seq_one_letter_code
_entity_poly.pdbx_strand_id
1 'polypeptide(L)'
;VHGLEVQGRDCGDAAAGWITSFLKTKPYRLVSFEPHMQPRHSQDMRAKFQPKDQVAYSDVSPFLVVSEASLADLNSRLEKKVTESNFRANIVISGCGAYAEDSWSQVLIGDVELKRVMACSRCILTTVDPDTGVMDRKEPLDTLTSYRLCDPSEQKLYGSKPLFGQYFVLENPGTIKVGDPVYLLGQ
;
A
#
# COMPACT_ATOMS: atom_id res chain seq x y z
N VAL A 1 9.00 -0.55 13.98
CA VAL A 1 8.25 0.07 12.86
C VAL A 1 6.77 0.20 13.26
N HIS A 2 6.20 1.42 13.20
CA HIS A 2 4.86 1.76 13.73
C HIS A 2 4.59 1.32 15.19
N GLY A 3 5.58 1.50 16.08
CA GLY A 3 5.45 1.14 17.49
C GLY A 3 5.65 -0.35 17.82
N LEU A 4 5.77 -1.22 16.82
CA LEU A 4 6.09 -2.64 17.00
C LEU A 4 7.58 -2.91 16.76
N GLU A 5 8.15 -3.83 17.52
CA GLU A 5 9.52 -4.28 17.33
C GLU A 5 9.65 -5.12 16.05
N VAL A 6 10.79 -4.96 15.36
CA VAL A 6 11.18 -5.77 14.21
C VAL A 6 12.68 -5.66 14.04
N GLN A 7 13.35 -6.79 13.81
CA GLN A 7 14.79 -6.85 13.65
C GLN A 7 15.21 -6.43 12.23
N GLY A 8 16.50 -6.15 12.05
CA GLY A 8 17.11 -5.95 10.75
C GLY A 8 18.63 -6.08 10.83
N ARG A 9 19.23 -6.76 9.86
CA ARG A 9 20.69 -6.85 9.71
C ARG A 9 21.20 -5.53 9.15
N ASP A 10 22.20 -4.96 9.80
CA ASP A 10 22.83 -3.72 9.37
C ASP A 10 23.57 -3.89 8.02
N CYS A 11 23.35 -2.96 7.09
CA CYS A 11 23.92 -3.00 5.74
C CYS A 11 25.32 -2.33 5.63
N GLY A 12 25.95 -1.99 6.75
CA GLY A 12 27.31 -1.47 6.82
C GLY A 12 27.44 0.05 6.73
N ASP A 13 28.64 0.53 7.08
CA ASP A 13 28.92 1.96 7.22
C ASP A 13 28.89 2.73 5.90
N ALA A 14 29.18 2.06 4.78
CA ALA A 14 29.09 2.67 3.46
C ALA A 14 27.64 3.07 3.12
N ALA A 15 26.67 2.17 3.36
CA ALA A 15 25.26 2.44 3.15
C ALA A 15 24.74 3.52 4.13
N ALA A 16 25.12 3.41 5.40
CA ALA A 16 24.77 4.39 6.43
C ALA A 16 25.29 5.80 6.11
N GLY A 17 26.56 5.89 5.72
CA GLY A 17 27.20 7.14 5.31
C GLY A 17 26.52 7.76 4.10
N TRP A 18 26.27 6.96 3.05
CA TRP A 18 25.61 7.45 1.84
C TRP A 18 24.23 8.07 2.12
N ILE A 19 23.35 7.35 2.85
CA ILE A 19 22.00 7.85 3.18
C ILE A 19 22.07 9.11 4.03
N THR A 20 22.92 9.10 5.07
CA THR A 20 23.06 10.23 5.99
C THR A 20 23.55 11.49 5.26
N SER A 21 24.53 11.33 4.38
CA SER A 21 25.07 12.42 3.57
C SER A 21 24.05 12.96 2.58
N PHE A 22 23.31 12.09 1.88
CA PHE A 22 22.29 12.50 0.92
C PHE A 22 21.16 13.28 1.61
N LEU A 23 20.64 12.78 2.73
CA LEU A 23 19.52 13.39 3.45
C LEU A 23 19.92 14.59 4.32
N LYS A 24 21.21 14.87 4.49
CA LYS A 24 21.76 15.98 5.32
C LYS A 24 21.11 16.04 6.70
N THR A 25 21.03 14.90 7.36
CA THR A 25 20.27 14.73 8.61
C THR A 25 21.14 14.04 9.67
N LYS A 26 20.54 13.70 10.81
CA LYS A 26 21.18 12.90 11.85
C LYS A 26 21.60 11.52 11.29
N PRO A 27 22.57 10.82 11.92
CA PRO A 27 23.02 9.53 11.44
C PRO A 27 21.88 8.51 11.30
N TYR A 28 21.81 7.87 10.13
CA TYR A 28 20.90 6.77 9.84
C TYR A 28 21.65 5.50 9.48
N ARG A 29 21.02 4.35 9.75
CA ARG A 29 21.45 3.02 9.31
C ARG A 29 20.44 2.47 8.31
N LEU A 30 20.94 1.78 7.29
CA LEU A 30 20.11 0.92 6.45
C LEU A 30 20.15 -0.49 7.06
N VAL A 31 18.98 -1.10 7.19
CA VAL A 31 18.85 -2.48 7.66
C VAL A 31 18.05 -3.32 6.67
N SER A 32 18.38 -4.61 6.57
CA SER A 32 17.67 -5.59 5.76
C SER A 32 17.01 -6.64 6.64
N PHE A 33 15.77 -7.02 6.31
CA PHE A 33 15.08 -8.12 6.97
C PHE A 33 15.61 -9.46 6.43
N GLU A 34 15.66 -10.48 7.29
CA GLU A 34 16.02 -11.83 6.88
C GLU A 34 14.99 -12.88 7.26
N PRO A 35 14.87 -13.97 6.47
CA PRO A 35 13.83 -14.98 6.70
C PRO A 35 13.85 -15.67 8.07
N HIS A 36 14.98 -15.65 8.78
CA HIS A 36 15.08 -16.23 10.12
C HIS A 36 14.67 -15.25 11.25
N MET A 37 14.51 -13.96 10.94
CA MET A 37 14.07 -12.94 11.89
C MET A 37 12.56 -13.03 12.09
N GLN A 38 12.09 -12.55 13.24
CA GLN A 38 10.66 -12.50 13.52
C GLN A 38 10.00 -11.37 12.70
N PRO A 39 9.03 -11.69 11.81
CA PRO A 39 8.27 -10.68 11.10
C PRO A 39 7.29 -9.99 12.03
N ARG A 40 6.72 -8.88 11.57
CA ARG A 40 5.54 -8.29 12.23
C ARG A 40 4.29 -8.97 11.72
N HIS A 41 3.29 -9.11 12.59
CA HIS A 41 2.00 -9.66 12.22
C HIS A 41 1.01 -8.53 11.88
N SER A 42 0.37 -8.61 10.71
CA SER A 42 -0.57 -7.60 10.23
C SER A 42 -1.73 -7.37 11.19
N GLN A 43 -2.18 -8.43 11.89
CA GLN A 43 -3.27 -8.38 12.86
C GLN A 43 -3.00 -7.44 14.05
N ASP A 44 -1.74 -7.29 14.46
CA ASP A 44 -1.34 -6.44 15.61
C ASP A 44 -1.51 -4.96 15.29
N MET A 45 -1.61 -4.60 14.01
CA MET A 45 -1.85 -3.24 13.52
C MET A 45 -3.31 -3.05 13.09
N ARG A 46 -3.94 -4.10 12.54
CA ARG A 46 -5.33 -4.11 12.08
C ARG A 46 -5.97 -5.48 12.31
N ALA A 47 -6.96 -5.53 13.21
CA ALA A 47 -7.62 -6.77 13.63
C ALA A 47 -8.37 -7.57 12.53
N LYS A 48 -8.54 -7.03 11.31
CA LYS A 48 -9.14 -7.77 10.19
C LYS A 48 -8.20 -8.80 9.55
N PHE A 49 -6.90 -8.66 9.75
CA PHE A 49 -5.90 -9.61 9.25
C PHE A 49 -5.86 -10.88 10.11
N GLN A 50 -5.38 -11.97 9.53
CA GLN A 50 -5.24 -13.27 10.18
C GLN A 50 -3.89 -13.39 10.91
N PRO A 51 -3.76 -14.30 11.89
CA PRO A 51 -2.47 -14.55 12.57
C PRO A 51 -1.32 -14.93 11.63
N LYS A 52 -1.65 -15.58 10.51
CA LYS A 52 -0.68 -15.99 9.48
C LYS A 52 -0.16 -14.83 8.62
N ASP A 53 -0.82 -13.68 8.63
CA ASP A 53 -0.49 -12.56 7.76
C ASP A 53 0.70 -11.79 8.33
N GLN A 54 1.82 -11.81 7.60
CA GLN A 54 3.10 -11.30 8.07
C GLN A 54 3.67 -10.27 7.10
N VAL A 55 4.35 -9.27 7.66
CA VAL A 55 5.10 -8.25 6.93
C VAL A 55 6.43 -7.97 7.62
N ALA A 56 7.45 -7.59 6.86
CA ALA A 56 8.67 -7.03 7.43
C ALA A 56 8.43 -5.56 7.82
N TYR A 57 8.75 -4.63 6.92
CA TYR A 57 8.70 -3.19 7.19
C TYR A 57 7.50 -2.44 6.57
N SER A 58 6.66 -3.11 5.76
CA SER A 58 5.44 -2.52 5.16
C SER A 58 4.45 -2.05 6.22
N ASP A 59 3.73 -0.94 5.98
CA ASP A 59 2.83 -0.33 6.98
C ASP A 59 1.92 -1.34 7.69
N VAL A 60 1.13 -2.13 6.92
CA VAL A 60 0.17 -3.09 7.47
C VAL A 60 0.09 -4.38 6.64
N SER A 61 -0.06 -4.27 5.32
CA SER A 61 -0.43 -5.40 4.44
C SER A 61 0.74 -5.84 3.55
N PRO A 62 0.80 -7.13 3.16
CA PRO A 62 1.79 -7.60 2.19
C PRO A 62 1.56 -7.06 0.78
N PHE A 63 0.30 -6.78 0.37
CA PHE A 63 -0.02 -6.29 -0.97
C PHE A 63 -1.03 -5.15 -0.95
N LEU A 64 -0.72 -4.09 -1.70
CA LEU A 64 -1.66 -3.04 -2.07
C LEU A 64 -2.02 -3.17 -3.55
N VAL A 65 -3.31 -3.28 -3.84
CA VAL A 65 -3.89 -3.35 -5.18
C VAL A 65 -4.66 -2.06 -5.48
N VAL A 66 -4.46 -1.50 -6.67
CA VAL A 66 -5.17 -0.32 -7.19
C VAL A 66 -5.57 -0.58 -8.64
N SER A 67 -6.72 -0.08 -9.09
CA SER A 67 -7.04 -0.10 -10.52
C SER A 67 -6.57 1.17 -11.25
N GLU A 68 -6.19 1.04 -12.52
CA GLU A 68 -5.90 2.18 -13.40
C GLU A 68 -7.11 3.11 -13.52
N ALA A 69 -8.32 2.53 -13.50
CA ALA A 69 -9.56 3.29 -13.58
C ALA A 69 -9.80 4.15 -12.32
N SER A 70 -9.48 3.66 -11.11
CA SER A 70 -9.49 4.46 -9.88
C SER A 70 -8.50 5.62 -9.96
N LEU A 71 -7.30 5.37 -10.49
CA LEU A 71 -6.27 6.40 -10.66
C LEU A 71 -6.70 7.44 -11.70
N ALA A 72 -7.31 7.01 -12.80
CA ALA A 72 -7.84 7.89 -13.83
C ALA A 72 -8.99 8.76 -13.31
N ASP A 73 -9.92 8.18 -12.52
CA ASP A 73 -11.01 8.94 -11.89
C ASP A 73 -10.46 10.01 -10.94
N LEU A 74 -9.51 9.65 -10.06
CA LEU A 74 -8.86 10.64 -9.19
C LEU A 74 -8.17 11.72 -10.02
N ASN A 75 -7.41 11.34 -11.04
CA ASN A 75 -6.73 12.28 -11.92
C ASN A 75 -7.69 13.20 -12.67
N SER A 76 -8.92 12.76 -12.99
CA SER A 76 -9.92 13.65 -13.60
C SER A 76 -10.34 14.81 -12.70
N ARG A 77 -10.14 14.67 -11.37
CA ARG A 77 -10.51 15.65 -10.34
C ARG A 77 -9.34 16.53 -9.88
N LEU A 78 -8.13 16.25 -10.36
CA LEU A 78 -6.90 16.94 -9.94
C LEU A 78 -6.38 17.90 -11.02
N GLU A 79 -5.85 19.05 -10.61
CA GLU A 79 -5.08 19.92 -11.50
C GLU A 79 -3.72 19.28 -11.83
N LYS A 80 -2.93 18.94 -10.80
CA LYS A 80 -1.67 18.21 -10.94
C LYS A 80 -1.94 16.71 -10.86
N LYS A 81 -1.66 16.00 -11.95
CA LYS A 81 -1.88 14.55 -12.03
C LYS A 81 -0.87 13.80 -11.15
N VAL A 82 -1.31 12.67 -10.62
CA VAL A 82 -0.53 11.75 -9.79
C VAL A 82 -0.45 10.38 -10.46
N THR A 83 0.54 9.59 -10.06
CA THR A 83 0.73 8.21 -10.56
C THR A 83 0.51 7.20 -9.45
N GLU A 84 0.50 5.92 -9.80
CA GLU A 84 0.51 4.79 -8.86
C GLU A 84 1.67 4.87 -7.85
N SER A 85 2.77 5.56 -8.19
CA SER A 85 3.93 5.76 -7.31
C SER A 85 3.61 6.64 -6.10
N ASN A 86 2.71 7.63 -6.24
CA ASN A 86 2.17 8.39 -5.11
C ASN A 86 1.43 7.47 -4.11
N PHE A 87 0.84 6.38 -4.61
CA PHE A 87 0.08 5.43 -3.79
C PHE A 87 0.88 4.20 -3.35
N ARG A 88 2.06 3.97 -3.94
CA ARG A 88 2.96 2.86 -3.63
C ARG A 88 2.28 1.50 -3.78
N ALA A 89 1.44 1.36 -4.80
CA ALA A 89 0.76 0.11 -5.11
C ALA A 89 1.76 -0.96 -5.55
N ASN A 90 1.51 -2.21 -5.18
CA ASN A 90 2.32 -3.36 -5.62
C ASN A 90 1.79 -3.91 -6.95
N ILE A 91 0.47 -3.94 -7.10
CA ILE A 91 -0.23 -4.47 -8.28
C ILE A 91 -1.20 -3.40 -8.77
N VAL A 92 -1.09 -3.05 -10.04
CA VAL A 92 -1.99 -2.13 -10.73
C VAL A 92 -2.76 -2.90 -11.80
N ILE A 93 -4.09 -2.82 -11.77
CA ILE A 93 -4.98 -3.63 -12.61
C ILE A 93 -5.75 -2.73 -13.58
N SER A 94 -5.70 -3.07 -14.87
CA SER A 94 -6.43 -2.39 -15.93
C SER A 94 -7.73 -3.15 -16.30
N GLY A 95 -8.52 -2.60 -17.23
CA GLY A 95 -9.66 -3.33 -17.80
C GLY A 95 -10.88 -3.49 -16.88
N CYS A 96 -11.01 -2.64 -15.86
CA CYS A 96 -12.16 -2.62 -14.94
C CYS A 96 -12.71 -1.19 -14.75
N GLY A 97 -13.87 -1.07 -14.10
CA GLY A 97 -14.45 0.24 -13.74
C GLY A 97 -13.71 0.91 -12.59
N ALA A 98 -13.87 2.23 -12.45
CA ALA A 98 -13.29 2.97 -11.34
C ALA A 98 -13.77 2.37 -10.00
N TYR A 99 -12.82 2.12 -9.10
CA TYR A 99 -13.03 1.52 -7.78
C TYR A 99 -13.61 0.10 -7.79
N ALA A 100 -13.55 -0.62 -8.92
CA ALA A 100 -14.00 -2.01 -8.98
C ALA A 100 -13.30 -2.88 -7.93
N GLU A 101 -12.04 -2.57 -7.60
CA GLU A 101 -11.24 -3.28 -6.59
C GLU A 101 -11.89 -3.31 -5.21
N ASP A 102 -12.71 -2.31 -4.87
CA ASP A 102 -13.39 -2.23 -3.58
C ASP A 102 -14.34 -3.42 -3.36
N SER A 103 -14.88 -3.98 -4.46
CA SER A 103 -15.85 -5.07 -4.45
C SER A 103 -15.22 -6.47 -4.53
N TRP A 104 -13.96 -6.58 -4.93
CA TRP A 104 -13.33 -7.89 -5.15
C TRP A 104 -13.11 -8.59 -3.82
N SER A 105 -13.70 -9.77 -3.63
CA SER A 105 -13.47 -10.60 -2.44
C SER A 105 -12.15 -11.36 -2.55
N GLN A 106 -11.94 -11.99 -3.70
CA GLN A 106 -10.78 -12.82 -4.00
C GLN A 106 -10.50 -12.75 -5.49
N VAL A 107 -9.22 -12.71 -5.85
CA VAL A 107 -8.76 -12.64 -7.23
C VAL A 107 -7.75 -13.76 -7.51
N LEU A 108 -7.81 -14.30 -8.72
CA LEU A 108 -6.84 -15.22 -9.29
C LEU A 108 -6.07 -14.52 -10.41
N ILE A 109 -4.74 -14.54 -10.31
CA ILE A 109 -3.83 -13.95 -11.32
C ILE A 109 -2.74 -15.00 -11.60
N GLY A 110 -2.74 -15.59 -12.80
CA GLY A 110 -1.96 -16.81 -13.04
C GLY A 110 -2.38 -17.91 -12.07
N ASP A 111 -1.43 -18.44 -11.30
CA ASP A 111 -1.69 -19.41 -10.22
C ASP A 111 -1.83 -18.75 -8.83
N VAL A 112 -1.69 -17.43 -8.73
CA VAL A 112 -1.70 -16.71 -7.46
C VAL A 112 -3.11 -16.35 -7.05
N GLU A 113 -3.52 -16.79 -5.86
CA GLU A 113 -4.78 -16.38 -5.25
C GLU A 113 -4.51 -15.31 -4.18
N LEU A 114 -5.18 -14.16 -4.33
CA LEU A 114 -5.14 -13.08 -3.36
C LEU A 114 -6.54 -12.83 -2.80
N LYS A 115 -6.63 -12.66 -1.48
CA LYS A 115 -7.87 -12.34 -0.77
C LYS A 115 -7.85 -10.90 -0.27
N ARG A 116 -8.93 -10.17 -0.54
CA ARG A 116 -9.09 -8.80 -0.04
C ARG A 116 -9.36 -8.81 1.46
N VAL A 117 -8.71 -7.91 2.20
CA VAL A 117 -8.89 -7.76 3.65
C VAL A 117 -9.69 -6.51 3.99
N MET A 118 -9.22 -5.35 3.53
CA MET A 118 -9.81 -4.05 3.81
C MET A 118 -9.27 -2.96 2.88
N ALA A 119 -9.89 -1.80 2.86
CA ALA A 119 -9.41 -0.67 2.09
C ALA A 119 -8.12 -0.06 2.69
N CYS A 120 -7.31 0.56 1.82
CA CYS A 120 -6.15 1.33 2.24
C CYS A 120 -6.57 2.78 2.54
N SER A 121 -6.48 3.17 3.82
CA SER A 121 -6.67 4.55 4.24
C SER A 121 -5.43 5.38 3.93
N ARG A 122 -5.61 6.49 3.23
CA ARG A 122 -4.49 7.30 2.74
C ARG A 122 -3.99 8.29 3.78
N CYS A 123 -2.71 8.65 3.66
CA CYS A 123 -2.04 9.60 4.52
C CYS A 123 -1.26 10.63 3.68
N ILE A 124 -0.64 11.57 4.36
CA ILE A 124 0.14 12.65 3.74
C ILE A 124 1.30 12.16 2.87
N LEU A 125 1.77 10.91 3.00
CA LEU A 125 2.82 10.40 2.10
C LEU A 125 2.38 10.35 0.63
N THR A 126 1.07 10.35 0.36
CA THR A 126 0.54 10.45 -1.02
C THR A 126 0.88 11.77 -1.71
N THR A 127 1.17 12.82 -0.93
CA THR A 127 1.40 14.18 -1.43
C THR A 127 2.88 14.46 -1.70
N VAL A 128 3.77 13.49 -1.44
CA VAL A 128 5.18 13.57 -1.83
C VAL A 128 5.28 13.31 -3.32
N ASP A 129 5.80 14.28 -4.05
CA ASP A 129 6.12 14.16 -5.46
C ASP A 129 7.31 13.17 -5.63
N PRO A 130 7.12 12.03 -6.34
CA PRO A 130 8.16 11.00 -6.42
C PRO A 130 9.42 11.43 -7.16
N ASP A 131 9.32 12.39 -8.08
CA ASP A 131 10.44 12.85 -8.92
C ASP A 131 11.30 13.87 -8.18
N THR A 132 10.68 14.69 -7.33
CA THR A 132 11.36 15.80 -6.64
C THR A 132 11.60 15.55 -5.15
N GLY A 133 10.88 14.61 -4.54
CA GLY A 133 10.89 14.37 -3.09
C GLY A 133 10.21 15.49 -2.27
N VAL A 134 9.54 16.44 -2.92
CA VAL A 134 8.89 17.57 -2.26
C VAL A 134 7.46 17.20 -1.87
N MET A 135 7.09 17.48 -0.63
CA MET A 135 5.75 17.24 -0.11
C MET A 135 4.83 18.44 -0.39
N ASP A 136 3.75 18.22 -1.13
CA ASP A 136 2.58 19.09 -1.14
C ASP A 136 1.82 18.90 0.19
N ARG A 137 1.27 19.94 0.81
CA ARG A 137 0.53 19.77 2.08
C ARG A 137 -0.94 19.41 1.90
N LYS A 138 -1.43 19.35 0.66
CA LYS A 138 -2.85 19.19 0.35
C LYS A 138 -3.11 18.05 -0.63
N GLU A 139 -2.62 18.16 -1.87
CA GLU A 139 -3.02 17.24 -2.94
C GLU A 139 -2.10 16.02 -3.05
N PRO A 140 -2.63 14.82 -3.38
CA PRO A 140 -4.01 14.52 -3.77
C PRO A 140 -4.97 14.20 -2.59
N LEU A 141 -4.53 14.41 -1.35
CA LEU A 141 -5.22 13.93 -0.17
C LEU A 141 -6.51 14.72 0.13
N ASP A 142 -6.51 16.03 -0.07
CA ASP A 142 -7.70 16.89 0.08
C ASP A 142 -8.78 16.49 -0.93
N THR A 143 -8.42 16.31 -2.20
CA THR A 143 -9.34 15.81 -3.23
C THR A 143 -9.90 14.45 -2.85
N LEU A 144 -9.07 13.48 -2.46
CA LEU A 144 -9.55 12.18 -1.98
C LEU A 144 -10.50 12.31 -0.77
N THR A 145 -10.21 13.20 0.18
CA THR A 145 -11.04 13.45 1.36
C THR A 145 -12.43 13.97 0.98
N SER A 146 -12.58 14.69 -0.13
CA SER A 146 -13.86 15.24 -0.56
C SER A 146 -14.88 14.19 -1.04
N TYR A 147 -14.45 13.00 -1.50
CA TYR A 147 -15.38 12.01 -2.10
C TYR A 147 -15.08 10.54 -1.79
N ARG A 148 -13.97 10.23 -1.11
CA ARG A 148 -13.54 8.84 -0.80
C ARG A 148 -13.50 8.53 0.69
N LEU A 149 -14.27 9.24 1.51
CA LEU A 149 -14.46 8.84 2.90
C LEU A 149 -15.24 7.53 2.99
N CYS A 150 -14.99 6.75 4.05
CA CYS A 150 -15.73 5.53 4.28
C CYS A 150 -17.18 5.81 4.65
N ASP A 151 -18.04 4.79 4.51
CA ASP A 151 -19.39 4.84 5.07
C ASP A 151 -19.32 5.08 6.60
N PRO A 152 -20.25 5.84 7.20
CA PRO A 152 -20.29 6.05 8.64
C PRO A 152 -20.26 4.76 9.48
N SER A 153 -20.84 3.66 8.97
CA SER A 153 -20.81 2.35 9.64
C SER A 153 -19.41 1.74 9.75
N GLU A 154 -18.47 2.14 8.87
CA GLU A 154 -17.08 1.66 8.86
C GLU A 154 -16.10 2.64 9.53
N GLN A 155 -16.60 3.74 10.11
CA GLN A 155 -15.74 4.79 10.67
C GLN A 155 -14.84 4.29 11.82
N LYS A 156 -15.25 3.25 12.55
CA LYS A 156 -14.40 2.60 13.57
C LYS A 156 -13.11 2.02 12.97
N LEU A 157 -13.14 1.61 11.71
CA LEU A 157 -12.02 0.97 11.02
C LEU A 157 -11.11 1.98 10.32
N TYR A 158 -11.70 2.97 9.66
CA TYR A 158 -10.95 3.89 8.79
C TYR A 158 -10.84 5.32 9.33
N GLY A 159 -11.63 5.68 10.34
CA GLY A 159 -11.72 7.04 10.85
C GLY A 159 -12.22 8.01 9.78
N SER A 160 -11.62 9.20 9.73
CA SER A 160 -11.90 10.24 8.73
C SER A 160 -10.91 10.24 7.56
N LYS A 161 -10.20 9.13 7.33
CA LYS A 161 -9.21 9.03 6.26
C LYS A 161 -9.88 8.57 4.97
N PRO A 162 -9.55 9.18 3.81
CA PRO A 162 -10.08 8.70 2.54
C PRO A 162 -9.46 7.36 2.15
N LEU A 163 -10.20 6.61 1.33
CA LEU A 163 -9.89 5.24 0.91
C LEU A 163 -9.47 5.21 -0.56
N PHE A 164 -8.28 4.67 -0.84
CA PHE A 164 -7.80 4.48 -2.20
C PHE A 164 -6.87 3.27 -2.30
N GLY A 165 -7.28 2.29 -3.11
CA GLY A 165 -6.66 0.96 -3.16
C GLY A 165 -7.11 0.04 -2.02
N GLN A 166 -6.83 -1.24 -2.20
CA GLN A 166 -7.28 -2.31 -1.32
C GLN A 166 -6.10 -3.16 -0.87
N TYR A 167 -6.11 -3.53 0.41
CA TYR A 167 -5.14 -4.46 0.97
C TYR A 167 -5.54 -5.90 0.69
N PHE A 168 -4.58 -6.67 0.20
CA PHE A 168 -4.73 -8.08 -0.11
C PHE A 168 -3.69 -8.92 0.66
N VAL A 169 -4.03 -10.19 0.88
CA VAL A 169 -3.15 -11.21 1.45
C VAL A 169 -3.09 -12.42 0.53
N LEU A 170 -2.03 -13.21 0.67
CA LEU A 170 -1.80 -14.40 -0.15
C LEU A 170 -2.59 -15.60 0.37
N GLU A 171 -3.36 -16.25 -0.49
CA GLU A 171 -3.97 -17.55 -0.21
C GLU A 171 -3.24 -18.68 -0.91
N ASN A 172 -2.83 -18.50 -2.18
CA ASN A 172 -2.02 -19.47 -2.92
C ASN A 172 -0.77 -18.79 -3.52
N PRO A 173 0.46 -19.27 -3.21
CA PRO A 173 1.69 -18.71 -3.76
C PRO A 173 1.89 -19.07 -5.23
N GLY A 174 2.65 -18.24 -5.94
CA GLY A 174 2.94 -18.44 -7.36
C GLY A 174 3.64 -17.24 -7.95
N THR A 175 3.60 -17.10 -9.27
CA THR A 175 4.17 -15.97 -10.01
C THR A 175 3.06 -15.27 -10.78
N ILE A 176 3.07 -13.94 -10.72
CA ILE A 176 2.25 -13.06 -11.57
C ILE A 176 3.14 -12.29 -12.54
N LYS A 177 2.59 -11.89 -13.68
CA LYS A 177 3.28 -11.11 -14.72
C LYS A 177 2.37 -10.00 -15.23
N VAL A 178 2.98 -8.92 -15.71
CA VAL A 178 2.25 -7.90 -16.46
C VAL A 178 1.61 -8.56 -17.69
N GLY A 179 0.32 -8.33 -17.89
CA GLY A 179 -0.47 -8.94 -18.96
C GLY A 179 -1.22 -10.21 -18.55
N ASP A 180 -0.99 -10.75 -17.34
CA ASP A 180 -1.82 -11.85 -16.84
C ASP A 180 -3.28 -11.39 -16.65
N PRO A 181 -4.26 -12.19 -17.09
CA PRO A 181 -5.66 -11.90 -16.81
C PRO A 181 -5.94 -12.01 -15.31
N VAL A 182 -6.85 -11.16 -14.82
CA VAL A 182 -7.34 -11.19 -13.44
C VAL A 182 -8.75 -11.75 -13.43
N TYR A 183 -8.96 -12.86 -12.73
CA TYR A 183 -10.26 -13.49 -12.57
C TYR A 183 -10.81 -13.24 -11.17
N LEU A 184 -12.08 -12.89 -11.07
CA LEU A 184 -12.78 -12.77 -9.79
C LEU A 184 -13.28 -14.15 -9.37
N LEU A 185 -12.95 -14.57 -8.15
CA LEU A 185 -13.40 -15.84 -7.61
C LEU A 185 -14.67 -15.66 -6.77
N GLY A 186 -15.68 -16.49 -7.02
CA GLY A 186 -16.88 -16.58 -6.18
C GLY A 186 -17.82 -15.37 -6.22
N GLN A 187 -18.04 -14.78 -7.41
CA GLN A 187 -19.19 -13.90 -7.64
C GLN A 187 -20.50 -14.69 -7.73
#